data_AF-A0A9P0GCR6-F1
#
_entry.id   AF-A0A9P0GCR6-F1
#
_cell.length_a   1.000
_cell.length_b   1.000
_cell.length_c   1.000
_cell.angle_alpha   90.00
_cell.angle_beta   90.00
_cell.angle_gamma   90.00
#
_symmetry.space_group_name_H-M   'P 1'
#
loop_
_entity.id
_entity.type
_entity.pdbx_description
1 polymer ?
#
loop_
_entity_poly.entity_id
_entity_poly.type
_entity_poly.pdbx_seq_one_letter_code
_entity_poly.pdbx_strand_id
1 'polypeptide(L)'
;MDHLYRGRRFILSKRTSELIALLALSTTLFLYIHTRDLNTKLKEMEIRIQPVSMISSNQLVLSDSGPPAYTGVKATMKLLESTGQMSTLEPSLLNNTKKAKINLIFFNRVPKVGSQTLMELMRRLSMRNNFGFHQDRVQRVETIRLSPEDQAILAALVSSYDPPGVYIKHVCFTNVSR
;
A
#
# COMPACT_ATOMS: atom_id res chain seq x y z
N MET A 1 -52.26 27.92 -68.42
CA MET A 1 -52.92 27.95 -67.11
C MET A 1 -52.12 27.07 -66.16
N ASP A 2 -51.24 27.76 -65.45
CA ASP A 2 -51.01 27.61 -64.02
C ASP A 2 -50.33 26.34 -63.49
N HIS A 3 -49.06 26.56 -63.18
CA HIS A 3 -48.39 26.10 -61.98
C HIS A 3 -49.35 25.90 -60.80
N LEU A 4 -49.28 24.73 -60.16
CA LEU A 4 -49.36 24.52 -58.71
C LEU A 4 -49.51 23.02 -58.45
N TYR A 5 -48.45 22.34 -58.03
CA TYR A 5 -48.50 21.45 -56.87
C TYR A 5 -47.10 21.30 -56.28
N ARG A 6 -46.92 22.09 -55.23
CA ARG A 6 -45.83 22.08 -54.26
C ARG A 6 -45.78 20.71 -53.59
N GLY A 7 -45.00 19.79 -54.14
CA GLY A 7 -44.69 18.49 -53.54
C GLY A 7 -43.43 18.57 -52.67
N ARG A 8 -43.63 18.81 -51.38
CA ARG A 8 -42.64 18.67 -50.29
C ARG A 8 -41.91 17.32 -50.45
N ARG A 9 -40.64 17.32 -50.84
CA ARG A 9 -39.80 16.11 -50.79
C ARG A 9 -38.57 16.41 -49.96
N PHE A 10 -38.63 15.96 -48.70
CA PHE A 10 -37.45 15.73 -47.89
C PHE A 10 -36.42 15.01 -48.76
N ILE A 11 -35.26 15.63 -48.93
CA ILE A 11 -34.12 15.01 -49.59
C ILE A 11 -33.59 13.97 -48.60
N LEU A 12 -34.25 12.81 -48.53
CA LEU A 12 -33.66 11.60 -47.99
C LEU A 12 -32.46 11.30 -48.89
N SER A 13 -31.24 11.47 -48.33
CA SER A 13 -30.01 11.22 -49.05
C SER A 13 -30.02 9.80 -49.62
N LYS A 14 -29.84 9.70 -50.94
CA LYS A 14 -29.79 8.45 -51.72
C LYS A 14 -28.45 7.72 -51.59
N ARG A 15 -27.55 8.14 -50.70
CA ARG A 15 -26.27 7.49 -50.44
C ARG A 15 -26.19 7.10 -48.97
N THR A 16 -26.39 5.82 -48.70
CA THR A 16 -26.27 5.24 -47.35
C THR A 16 -24.93 5.60 -46.68
N SER A 17 -23.87 5.83 -47.47
CA SER A 17 -22.58 6.29 -46.99
C SER A 17 -22.60 7.68 -46.34
N GLU A 18 -23.40 8.63 -46.85
CA GLU A 18 -23.52 9.97 -46.25
C GLU A 18 -24.28 9.93 -44.92
N LEU A 19 -25.31 9.08 -44.83
CA LEU A 19 -26.06 8.89 -43.60
C LEU A 19 -25.20 8.21 -42.52
N ILE A 20 -24.41 7.20 -42.90
CA ILE A 20 -23.44 6.56 -42.00
C ILE A 20 -22.38 7.57 -41.53
N ALA A 21 -21.88 8.43 -42.42
CA ALA A 21 -20.91 9.46 -42.06
C ALA A 21 -21.50 10.49 -41.07
N LEU A 22 -22.72 10.97 -41.30
CA LEU A 22 -23.41 11.88 -40.38
C LEU A 22 -23.71 11.22 -39.03
N LEU A 23 -24.09 9.93 -39.04
CA LEU A 23 -24.31 9.17 -37.82
C LEU A 23 -22.99 8.98 -37.05
N ALA A 24 -21.88 8.68 -37.72
CA ALA A 24 -20.56 8.55 -37.11
C ALA A 24 -20.04 9.88 -36.55
N LEU A 25 -20.26 11.00 -37.25
CA LEU A 25 -19.90 12.34 -36.75
C LEU A 25 -20.76 12.73 -35.54
N SER A 26 -22.06 12.39 -35.56
CA SER A 26 -22.96 12.63 -34.43
C SER A 26 -22.56 11.80 -33.20
N THR A 27 -22.26 10.51 -33.37
CA THR A 27 -21.85 9.65 -32.25
C THR A 27 -20.49 10.04 -31.69
N THR A 28 -19.52 10.43 -32.52
CA THR A 28 -18.23 10.92 -32.04
C THR A 28 -18.33 12.24 -31.28
N LEU A 29 -19.13 13.20 -31.78
CA LEU A 29 -19.40 14.45 -31.06
C LEU A 29 -20.08 14.19 -29.71
N PHE A 30 -21.08 13.31 -29.69
CA PHE A 30 -21.80 12.92 -28.48
C PHE A 30 -20.86 12.27 -27.44
N LEU A 31 -20.05 11.30 -27.87
CA LEU A 31 -19.06 10.65 -27.01
C LEU A 31 -18.01 11.64 -26.51
N TYR A 32 -17.58 12.59 -27.35
CA TYR A 32 -16.62 13.62 -26.96
C TYR A 32 -17.19 14.53 -25.85
N ILE A 33 -18.42 15.03 -26.01
CA ILE A 33 -19.07 15.88 -25.01
C ILE A 33 -19.25 15.10 -23.70
N HIS A 34 -19.75 13.86 -23.79
CA HIS A 34 -19.98 13.03 -22.60
C HIS A 34 -18.67 12.68 -21.87
N THR A 35 -17.59 12.40 -22.61
CA THR A 35 -16.27 12.15 -22.04
C THR A 35 -15.69 13.42 -21.40
N ARG A 36 -15.97 14.60 -21.98
CA ARG A 36 -15.55 15.88 -21.41
C ARG A 36 -16.25 16.17 -20.09
N ASP A 37 -17.56 15.94 -20.01
CA ASP A 37 -18.35 16.13 -18.79
C ASP A 37 -17.99 15.12 -17.69
N LEU A 38 -17.67 13.88 -18.05
CA LEU A 38 -17.14 12.91 -17.10
C LEU A 38 -15.76 13.32 -16.59
N ASN A 39 -14.88 13.81 -17.47
CA ASN A 39 -13.55 14.29 -17.07
C ASN A 39 -13.60 15.52 -16.17
N THR A 40 -14.53 16.46 -16.41
CA THR A 40 -14.71 17.62 -15.53
C THR A 40 -15.29 17.20 -14.18
N LYS A 41 -16.27 16.30 -14.15
CA LYS A 41 -16.81 15.73 -12.89
C LYS A 41 -15.77 14.91 -12.13
N LEU A 42 -14.91 14.16 -12.81
CA LEU A 42 -13.78 13.46 -12.20
C LEU A 42 -12.81 14.43 -11.54
N LYS A 43 -12.43 15.52 -12.22
CA LYS A 43 -11.59 16.57 -11.64
C LYS A 43 -12.24 17.25 -10.44
N GLU A 44 -13.55 17.50 -10.49
CA GLU A 44 -14.28 18.09 -9.36
C GLU A 44 -14.33 17.14 -8.16
N MET A 45 -14.60 15.84 -8.40
CA MET A 45 -14.56 14.82 -7.34
C MET A 45 -13.15 14.61 -6.80
N GLU A 46 -12.12 14.66 -7.64
CA GLU A 46 -10.71 14.60 -7.22
C GLU A 46 -10.38 15.74 -6.25
N ILE A 47 -10.78 16.98 -6.55
CA ILE A 47 -10.56 18.14 -5.68
C ILE A 47 -11.32 18.00 -4.35
N ARG A 48 -12.55 17.46 -4.36
CA ARG A 48 -13.33 17.24 -3.12
C ARG A 48 -12.78 16.11 -2.26
N ILE A 49 -12.08 15.14 -2.84
CA ILE A 49 -11.46 14.00 -2.14
C ILE A 49 -10.04 14.35 -1.63
N GLN A 50 -9.41 15.40 -2.17
CA GLN A 50 -8.07 15.85 -1.81
C GLN A 50 -7.81 16.34 -0.36
N PRO A 51 -8.77 16.68 0.53
CA PRO A 51 -8.41 16.85 1.94
C PRO A 51 -8.11 15.52 2.64
N VAL A 52 -8.51 14.37 2.07
CA VAL A 52 -8.36 13.03 2.71
C VAL A 52 -7.39 12.12 1.93
N SER A 53 -7.20 12.34 0.62
CA SER A 53 -6.42 11.43 -0.24
C SER A 53 -4.96 11.82 -0.50
N MET A 54 -4.40 12.81 0.21
CA MET A 54 -2.93 12.99 0.31
C MET A 54 -2.20 11.75 0.86
N ILE A 55 -2.94 10.70 1.28
CA ILE A 55 -2.43 9.46 1.83
C ILE A 55 -2.30 8.32 0.80
N SER A 56 -2.80 8.40 -0.45
CA SER A 56 -2.73 7.24 -1.36
C SER A 56 -2.16 7.51 -2.76
N SER A 57 -0.87 7.21 -2.86
CA SER A 57 -0.21 6.43 -3.93
C SER A 57 -0.09 6.96 -5.38
N ASN A 58 -0.81 8.01 -5.81
CA ASN A 58 -0.86 8.35 -7.25
C ASN A 58 -0.13 9.63 -7.71
N GLN A 59 0.52 10.41 -6.83
CA GLN A 59 1.43 11.50 -7.25
C GLN A 59 2.88 11.02 -7.52
N LEU A 60 3.06 9.80 -8.02
CA LEU A 60 4.38 9.23 -8.31
C LEU A 60 4.84 9.37 -9.78
N VAL A 61 4.07 10.02 -10.67
CA VAL A 61 4.36 9.95 -12.12
C VAL A 61 4.61 11.30 -12.82
N LEU A 62 4.36 12.45 -12.20
CA LEU A 62 4.56 13.75 -12.88
C LEU A 62 5.34 14.75 -12.04
N SER A 63 6.61 14.45 -11.81
CA SER A 63 7.74 15.38 -11.97
C SER A 63 8.97 14.82 -11.28
N ASP A 64 10.09 15.00 -11.97
CA ASP A 64 11.45 14.73 -11.51
C ASP A 64 11.93 13.27 -11.65
N SER A 65 12.92 13.12 -12.53
CA SER A 65 13.63 11.88 -12.87
C SER A 65 14.57 11.45 -11.74
N GLY A 66 13.99 11.11 -10.60
CA GLY A 66 14.67 10.50 -9.46
C GLY A 66 13.97 9.20 -9.05
N PRO A 67 14.67 8.29 -8.33
CA PRO A 67 14.05 7.05 -7.85
C PRO A 67 12.78 7.36 -7.03
N PRO A 68 11.65 6.67 -7.29
CA PRO A 68 10.30 7.04 -6.82
C PRO A 68 10.16 7.11 -5.28
N ALA A 69 11.09 6.53 -4.53
CA ALA A 69 11.12 6.61 -3.08
C ALA A 69 11.49 8.02 -2.55
N TYR A 70 12.31 8.79 -3.27
CA TYR A 70 12.78 10.10 -2.81
C TYR A 70 11.70 11.18 -2.88
N THR A 71 10.81 11.11 -3.87
CA THR A 71 9.79 12.12 -4.12
C THR A 71 8.68 12.09 -3.06
N GLY A 72 8.26 10.90 -2.61
CA GLY A 72 7.25 10.74 -1.55
C GLY A 72 7.73 11.26 -0.18
N VAL A 73 8.99 11.00 0.16
CA VAL A 73 9.60 11.50 1.41
C VAL A 73 9.72 13.03 1.38
N LYS A 74 10.07 13.62 0.24
CA LYS A 74 10.20 15.08 0.09
C LYS A 74 8.86 15.81 0.16
N ALA A 75 7.81 15.22 -0.40
CA ALA A 75 6.44 15.77 -0.34
C ALA A 75 5.87 15.70 1.08
N THR A 76 6.03 14.57 1.76
CA THR A 76 5.63 14.40 3.17
C THR A 76 6.42 15.32 4.10
N MET A 77 7.73 15.49 3.87
CA MET A 77 8.57 16.43 4.61
C MET A 77 8.07 17.88 4.45
N LYS A 78 7.80 18.34 3.23
CA LYS A 78 7.22 19.69 2.99
C LYS A 78 5.87 19.91 3.66
N LEU A 79 5.03 18.88 3.73
CA LEU A 79 3.73 18.95 4.41
C LEU A 79 3.90 19.03 5.94
N LEU A 80 4.84 18.27 6.49
CA LEU A 80 5.17 18.29 7.92
C LEU A 80 5.83 19.62 8.33
N GLU A 81 6.60 20.24 7.42
CA GLU A 81 7.13 21.61 7.58
C GLU A 81 6.00 22.64 7.54
N SER A 82 5.09 22.57 6.57
CA SER A 82 4.00 23.55 6.42
C SER A 82 2.96 23.46 7.55
N THR A 83 2.77 22.28 8.13
CA THR A 83 1.90 22.05 9.29
C THR A 83 2.59 22.30 10.63
N GLY A 84 3.90 22.62 10.63
CA GLY A 84 4.70 22.82 11.85
C GLY A 84 4.95 21.55 12.68
N GLN A 85 4.46 20.40 12.21
CA GLN A 85 4.57 19.11 12.91
C GLN A 85 5.99 18.54 12.91
N MET A 86 6.87 19.05 12.05
CA MET A 86 8.26 18.59 11.98
C MET A 86 9.03 18.72 13.30
N SER A 87 8.75 19.77 14.07
CA SER A 87 9.36 20.01 15.38
C SER A 87 8.93 19.02 16.47
N THR A 88 7.82 18.29 16.24
CA THR A 88 7.24 17.32 17.17
C THR A 88 7.64 15.87 16.86
N LEU A 89 8.37 15.64 15.76
CA LEU A 89 8.77 14.29 15.32
C LEU A 89 9.97 13.80 16.13
N GLU A 90 9.68 13.21 17.28
CA GLU A 90 10.65 12.52 18.11
C GLU A 90 10.81 11.05 17.63
N PRO A 91 12.00 10.59 17.22
CA PRO A 91 12.25 9.18 16.87
C PRO A 91 11.90 8.24 18.02
N SER A 92 11.95 8.78 19.23
CA SER A 92 11.66 8.14 20.49
C SER A 92 10.17 7.77 20.65
N LEU A 93 9.27 8.39 19.86
CA LEU A 93 7.84 8.07 19.77
C LEU A 93 7.54 6.92 18.80
N LEU A 94 8.40 6.67 17.81
CA LEU A 94 8.28 5.54 16.88
C LEU A 94 8.73 4.22 17.51
N ASN A 95 9.53 4.30 18.57
CA ASN A 95 10.04 3.12 19.24
C ASN A 95 8.98 2.47 20.14
N ASN A 96 8.23 1.53 19.58
CA ASN A 96 7.24 0.73 20.32
C ASN A 96 7.86 -0.21 21.35
N THR A 97 9.17 -0.49 21.30
CA THR A 97 9.84 -1.35 22.31
C THR A 97 9.82 -0.72 23.69
N LYS A 98 9.70 0.61 23.80
CA LYS A 98 9.53 1.31 25.10
C LYS A 98 8.25 0.91 25.83
N LYS A 99 7.22 0.45 25.10
CA LYS A 99 5.95 -0.01 25.66
C LYS A 99 5.96 -1.51 25.99
N ALA A 100 7.08 -2.20 25.74
CA ALA A 100 7.17 -3.63 26.03
C ALA A 100 7.17 -3.87 27.54
N LYS A 101 6.33 -4.80 27.99
CA LYS A 101 6.27 -5.22 29.40
C LYS A 101 7.38 -6.22 29.76
N ILE A 102 7.95 -6.89 28.76
CA ILE A 102 8.92 -7.97 28.91
C ILE A 102 10.07 -7.70 27.94
N ASN A 103 11.31 -7.81 28.42
CA ASN A 103 12.52 -7.60 27.63
C ASN A 103 12.89 -8.86 26.81
N LEU A 104 11.90 -9.45 26.13
CA LEU A 104 12.07 -10.65 25.34
C LEU A 104 11.62 -10.41 23.91
N ILE A 105 12.49 -10.70 22.95
CA ILE A 105 12.20 -10.56 21.52
C ILE A 105 11.79 -11.92 20.96
N PHE A 106 10.56 -12.02 20.49
CA PHE A 106 10.14 -13.14 19.65
C PHE A 106 10.40 -12.80 18.18
N PHE A 107 11.36 -13.50 17.56
CA PHE A 107 11.69 -13.31 16.15
C PHE A 107 11.13 -14.46 15.30
N ASN A 108 9.94 -14.21 14.76
CA ASN A 108 9.30 -15.04 13.73
C ASN A 108 10.03 -14.87 12.39
N ARG A 109 11.09 -15.64 12.16
CA ARG A 109 11.95 -15.50 10.98
C ARG A 109 11.30 -16.06 9.71
N VAL A 110 11.50 -15.38 8.58
CA VAL A 110 11.10 -15.83 7.23
C VAL A 110 12.34 -16.33 6.47
N PRO A 111 12.24 -17.41 5.67
CA PRO A 111 13.37 -17.92 4.90
C PRO A 111 13.70 -17.00 3.72
N LYS A 112 14.97 -17.02 3.30
CA LYS A 112 15.48 -16.36 2.07
C LYS A 112 15.32 -14.83 2.00
N VAL A 113 15.06 -14.16 3.13
CA VAL A 113 15.00 -12.69 3.23
C VAL A 113 16.20 -12.08 3.98
N GLY A 114 17.31 -12.80 4.08
CA GLY A 114 18.48 -12.36 4.88
C GLY A 114 18.35 -12.58 6.39
N SER A 115 17.32 -13.30 6.85
CA SER A 115 17.07 -13.59 8.27
C SER A 115 18.22 -14.36 8.95
N GLN A 116 19.01 -15.11 8.20
CA GLN A 116 20.22 -15.78 8.70
C GLN A 116 21.28 -14.77 9.18
N THR A 117 21.48 -13.68 8.43
CA THR A 117 22.46 -12.64 8.79
C THR A 117 22.04 -11.94 10.09
N LEU A 118 20.74 -11.65 10.25
CA LEU A 118 20.21 -11.05 11.48
C LEU A 118 20.32 -12.01 12.67
N MET A 119 20.06 -13.30 12.46
CA MET A 119 20.22 -14.32 13.50
C MET A 119 21.68 -14.39 14.01
N GLU A 120 22.64 -14.35 13.08
CA GLU A 120 24.06 -14.33 13.44
C GLU A 120 24.45 -13.05 14.19
N LEU A 121 23.92 -11.90 13.76
CA LEU A 121 24.10 -10.63 14.47
C LEU A 121 23.56 -10.72 15.90
N MET A 122 22.33 -11.20 16.09
CA MET A 122 21.71 -11.36 17.41
C MET A 122 22.52 -12.30 18.30
N ARG A 123 23.07 -13.40 17.75
CA ARG A 123 23.95 -14.32 18.48
C ARG A 123 25.23 -13.64 18.97
N ARG A 124 25.84 -12.78 18.15
CA ARG A 124 27.06 -12.04 18.56
C ARG A 124 26.75 -10.98 19.61
N LEU A 125 25.64 -10.27 19.43
CA LEU A 125 25.18 -9.26 20.38
C LEU A 125 24.79 -9.90 21.71
N SER A 126 24.26 -11.12 21.72
CA SER A 126 23.88 -11.83 22.95
C SER A 126 25.09 -12.07 23.85
N MET A 127 26.22 -12.47 23.27
CA MET A 127 27.48 -12.66 23.98
C MET A 127 28.06 -11.35 24.50
N ARG A 128 27.97 -10.26 23.70
CA ARG A 128 28.52 -8.96 24.08
C ARG A 128 27.69 -8.22 25.13
N ASN A 129 26.36 -8.34 25.04
CA ASN A 129 25.41 -7.59 25.84
C ASN A 129 24.74 -8.45 26.93
N ASN A 130 25.19 -9.70 27.09
CA ASN A 130 24.75 -10.65 28.11
C ASN A 130 23.23 -10.88 28.16
N PHE A 131 22.63 -11.25 27.03
CA PHE A 131 21.21 -11.65 26.94
C PHE A 131 21.05 -13.09 26.43
N GLY A 132 19.93 -13.73 26.75
CA GLY A 132 19.64 -15.11 26.35
C GLY A 132 19.42 -15.25 24.84
N PHE A 133 20.10 -16.19 24.19
CA PHE A 133 19.88 -16.52 22.78
C PHE A 133 19.29 -17.93 22.65
N HIS A 134 18.05 -18.00 22.18
CA HIS A 134 17.31 -19.25 22.01
C HIS A 134 16.84 -19.39 20.55
N GLN A 135 17.03 -20.57 19.97
CA GLN A 135 16.53 -20.88 18.63
C GLN A 135 15.82 -22.23 18.63
N ASP A 136 14.83 -22.37 17.75
CA ASP A 136 14.21 -23.66 17.50
C ASP A 136 15.19 -24.63 16.82
N ARG A 137 14.99 -25.92 17.05
CA ARG A 137 15.82 -26.97 16.44
C ARG A 137 15.51 -27.06 14.95
N VAL A 138 16.55 -27.25 14.13
CA VAL A 138 16.39 -27.44 12.69
C VAL A 138 15.68 -28.77 12.44
N GLN A 139 14.53 -28.71 11.77
CA GLN A 139 13.76 -29.89 11.37
C GLN A 139 13.77 -30.04 9.84
N ARG A 140 13.62 -31.27 9.35
CA ARG A 140 13.55 -31.54 7.89
C ARG A 140 12.28 -30.97 7.26
N VAL A 141 11.19 -30.91 8.04
CA VAL A 141 9.91 -30.31 7.67
C VAL A 141 9.48 -29.42 8.83
N GLU A 142 9.27 -28.14 8.55
CA GLU A 142 8.86 -27.15 9.55
C GLU A 142 7.38 -26.81 9.36
N THR A 143 6.61 -26.87 10.46
CA THR A 143 5.20 -26.46 10.46
C THR A 143 5.11 -24.95 10.64
N ILE A 144 4.94 -24.23 9.52
CA ILE A 144 4.95 -22.75 9.52
C ILE A 144 3.64 -22.18 10.09
N ARG A 145 2.50 -22.82 9.75
CA ARG A 145 1.16 -22.42 10.21
C ARG A 145 0.80 -23.31 11.40
N LEU A 146 0.95 -22.78 12.60
CA LEU A 146 0.60 -23.46 13.83
C LEU A 146 -0.91 -23.43 14.07
N SER A 147 -1.45 -24.51 14.64
CA SER A 147 -2.82 -24.52 15.16
C SER A 147 -2.97 -23.53 16.33
N PRO A 148 -4.19 -23.08 16.68
CA PRO A 148 -4.38 -22.18 17.82
C PRO A 148 -3.84 -22.75 19.14
N GLU A 149 -3.91 -24.07 19.32
CA GLU A 149 -3.37 -24.77 20.49
C GLU A 149 -1.84 -24.72 20.51
N ASP A 150 -1.20 -25.04 19.38
CA ASP A 150 0.27 -24.97 19.25
C ASP A 150 0.79 -23.54 19.41
N GLN A 151 0.01 -22.54 18.98
CA GLN A 151 0.33 -21.12 19.19
C GLN A 151 0.33 -20.76 20.67
N ALA A 152 -0.65 -21.25 21.44
CA ALA A 152 -0.70 -21.04 22.89
C ALA A 152 0.48 -21.72 23.60
N ILE A 153 0.83 -22.95 23.19
CA ILE A 153 2.01 -23.67 23.70
C ILE A 153 3.28 -22.90 23.38
N LEU A 154 3.43 -22.41 22.14
CA LEU A 154 4.58 -21.60 21.75
C LEU A 154 4.66 -20.29 22.55
N ALA A 155 3.54 -19.60 22.75
CA ALA A 155 3.49 -18.37 23.54
C ALA A 155 3.89 -18.63 25.01
N ALA A 156 3.44 -19.73 25.59
CA ALA A 156 3.83 -20.14 26.94
C ALA A 156 5.33 -20.48 27.02
N LEU A 157 5.87 -21.21 26.02
CA LEU A 157 7.30 -21.53 25.93
C LEU A 157 8.16 -20.28 25.77
N VAL A 158 7.76 -19.35 24.90
CA VAL A 158 8.49 -18.08 24.73
C VAL A 158 8.47 -17.31 26.05
N SER A 159 7.32 -17.25 26.72
CA SER A 159 7.17 -16.55 28.00
C SER A 159 7.92 -17.20 29.16
N SER A 160 8.38 -18.45 29.04
CA SER A 160 9.12 -19.14 30.09
C SER A 160 10.62 -18.84 30.11
N TYR A 161 11.15 -18.16 29.08
CA TYR A 161 12.56 -17.78 29.05
C TYR A 161 12.84 -16.53 29.89
N ASP A 162 14.00 -16.53 30.55
CA ASP A 162 14.43 -15.40 31.38
C ASP A 162 14.78 -14.17 30.53
N PRO A 163 14.16 -13.01 30.79
CA PRO A 163 14.55 -11.76 30.16
C PRO A 163 15.87 -11.21 30.75
N PRO A 164 16.74 -10.53 29.97
CA PRO A 164 16.56 -10.19 28.56
C PRO A 164 16.95 -11.35 27.64
N GLY A 165 16.23 -11.51 26.52
CA GLY A 165 16.56 -12.56 25.56
C GLY A 165 15.87 -12.46 24.21
N VAL A 166 16.24 -13.37 23.31
CA VAL A 166 15.63 -13.56 21.99
C VAL A 166 15.28 -15.02 21.77
N TYR A 167 14.09 -15.27 21.25
CA TYR A 167 13.68 -16.58 20.76
C TYR A 167 13.39 -16.53 19.27
N ILE A 168 14.03 -17.41 18.49
CA ILE A 168 13.99 -17.40 17.02
C ILE A 168 13.34 -18.68 16.50
N LYS A 169 12.27 -18.53 15.71
CA LYS A 169 11.58 -19.68 15.09
C LYS A 169 10.99 -19.33 13.73
N HIS A 170 10.98 -20.28 12.80
CA HIS A 170 10.33 -20.13 11.50
C HIS A 170 8.85 -20.52 11.60
N VAL A 171 8.02 -19.52 11.89
CA VAL A 171 6.56 -19.65 11.98
C VAL A 171 5.87 -18.37 11.49
N CYS A 172 4.59 -18.47 11.17
CA CYS A 172 3.73 -17.31 10.99
C CYS A 172 3.60 -16.51 12.30
N PHE A 173 3.02 -15.31 12.17
CA PHE A 173 2.68 -14.49 13.32
C PHE A 173 1.94 -15.31 14.38
N THR A 174 2.46 -15.25 15.61
CA THR A 174 1.87 -15.87 16.79
C THR A 174 1.75 -14.79 17.84
N ASN A 175 0.55 -14.63 18.41
CA ASN A 175 0.36 -13.66 19.47
C ASN A 175 0.97 -14.19 20.77
N VAL A 176 2.05 -13.56 21.21
CA VAL A 176 2.74 -13.87 22.48
C VAL A 176 2.39 -12.88 23.59
N SER A 177 1.47 -11.94 23.33
CA SER A 177 0.94 -11.05 24.36
C SER A 177 -0.10 -11.78 25.20
N ARG A 178 0.05 -11.69 26.53
CA ARG A 178 -0.87 -12.23 27.52
C ARG A 178 -1.79 -11.15 28.04
#